data_AF-A0A351FQ42-F1
#
_entry.id   AF-A0A351FQ42-F1
#
_cell.length_a   1.000
_cell.length_b   1.000
_cell.length_c   1.000
_cell.angle_alpha   90.00
_cell.angle_beta   90.00
_cell.angle_gamma   90.00
#
_symmetry.space_group_name_H-M   'P 1'
#
loop_
_entity.id
_entity.type
_entity.pdbx_description
1 polymer ?
#
loop_
_entity_poly.entity_id
_entity_poly.type
_entity_poly.pdbx_seq_one_letter_code
_entity_poly.pdbx_strand_id
1 'polypeptide(L)'
;AYALMAEKNGDSILLEGSLEMQLKCECARCLQPFDHRVTLRNWSCLLPLKGEDSVQINKDTADLTPYLREDTFLAFPQHPLCGSECGGIAKMAEKGENPTHSEPPPDEPKDENVWAELDKLNLK
;
A
#
# COMPACT_ATOMS: atom_id res chain seq x y z
N ALA A 1 13.45 9.11 -8.52
CA ALA A 1 14.88 9.29 -8.86
C ALA A 1 15.59 7.96 -8.66
N TYR A 2 16.76 7.77 -9.26
CA TYR A 2 17.57 6.57 -9.04
C TYR A 2 19.05 6.93 -9.12
N ALA A 3 19.86 6.13 -8.43
CA ALA A 3 21.31 6.12 -8.57
C ALA A 3 21.74 4.66 -8.58
N LEU A 4 22.00 4.12 -9.77
CA LEU A 4 22.34 2.73 -9.98
C LEU A 4 23.71 2.63 -10.62
N MET A 5 24.48 1.62 -10.20
CA MET A 5 25.72 1.19 -10.83
C MET A 5 25.49 -0.17 -11.47
N ALA A 6 26.11 -0.40 -12.62
CA ALA A 6 26.05 -1.65 -13.34
C ALA A 6 27.47 -2.22 -13.48
N GLU A 7 27.65 -3.48 -13.11
CA GLU A 7 28.91 -4.20 -13.25
C GLU A 7 28.68 -5.50 -14.01
N LYS A 8 29.53 -5.79 -14.99
CA LYS A 8 29.50 -7.10 -15.67
C LYS A 8 30.11 -8.16 -14.75
N ASN A 9 29.31 -9.15 -14.38
CA ASN A 9 29.72 -10.28 -13.55
C ASN A 9 29.53 -11.59 -14.32
N GLY A 10 30.59 -12.07 -14.97
CA GLY A 10 30.53 -13.28 -15.79
C GLY A 10 29.53 -13.17 -16.94
N ASP A 11 28.52 -14.05 -16.93
CA ASP A 11 27.38 -14.10 -17.87
C ASP A 11 26.14 -13.34 -17.33
N SER A 12 26.35 -12.36 -16.46
CA SER A 12 25.30 -11.51 -15.88
C SER A 12 25.77 -10.07 -15.71
N ILE A 13 24.82 -9.17 -15.45
CA ILE A 13 25.06 -7.79 -15.02
C ILE A 13 24.51 -7.66 -13.59
N LEU A 14 25.36 -7.27 -12.66
CA LEU A 14 24.95 -6.87 -11.32
C LEU A 14 24.55 -5.40 -11.36
N LEU A 15 23.35 -5.09 -10.92
CA LEU A 15 22.85 -3.74 -10.69
C LEU A 15 22.75 -3.50 -9.19
N GLU A 16 23.31 -2.39 -8.71
CA GLU A 16 23.22 -2.00 -7.31
C GLU A 16 23.01 -0.50 -7.15
N GLY A 17 22.28 -0.11 -6.10
CA GLY A 17 22.20 1.27 -5.69
C GLY A 17 20.88 1.62 -5.03
N SER A 18 20.37 2.81 -5.33
CA SER A 18 19.19 3.36 -4.67
C SER A 18 18.10 3.80 -5.65
N LEU A 19 16.86 3.62 -5.21
CA LEU A 19 15.65 3.99 -5.92
C LEU A 19 14.79 4.87 -5.02
N GLU A 20 14.23 5.92 -5.59
CA GLU A 20 13.27 6.80 -4.94
C GLU A 20 12.04 6.96 -5.82
N MET A 21 10.87 6.85 -5.20
CA MET A 21 9.59 6.96 -5.88
C MET A 21 8.61 7.78 -5.04
N GLN A 22 7.71 8.46 -5.73
CA GLN A 22 6.62 9.22 -5.13
C GLN A 22 5.31 8.53 -5.47
N LEU A 23 4.56 8.15 -4.44
CA LEU A 23 3.28 7.49 -4.55
C LEU A 23 2.17 8.50 -4.21
N LYS A 24 1.12 8.51 -5.03
CA LYS A 24 -0.15 9.13 -4.66
C LYS A 24 -0.95 8.09 -3.90
N CYS A 25 -1.16 8.31 -2.61
CA CYS A 25 -1.88 7.39 -1.73
C CYS A 25 -3.15 8.03 -1.20
N GLU A 26 -4.10 7.20 -0.79
CA GLU A 26 -5.22 7.62 0.05
C GLU A 26 -4.97 7.17 1.48
N CYS A 27 -5.24 8.04 2.44
CA CYS A 27 -5.04 7.72 3.84
C CYS A 27 -6.01 6.62 4.30
N ALA A 28 -5.48 5.53 4.84
CA ALA A 28 -6.29 4.42 5.35
C ALA A 28 -7.23 4.82 6.51
N ARG A 29 -7.01 5.98 7.14
CA ARG A 29 -7.84 6.49 8.24
C ARG A 29 -8.88 7.52 7.82
N CYS A 30 -8.54 8.49 6.98
CA CYS A 30 -9.44 9.62 6.64
C CYS A 30 -9.78 9.73 5.15
N LEU A 31 -9.24 8.83 4.32
CA LEU A 31 -9.41 8.77 2.86
C LEU A 31 -8.92 10.02 2.11
N GLN A 32 -8.23 10.94 2.76
CA GLN A 32 -7.64 12.09 2.07
C GLN A 32 -6.44 11.66 1.22
N PRO A 33 -6.32 12.17 -0.03
CA PRO A 33 -5.17 11.90 -0.87
C PRO A 33 -3.93 12.61 -0.34
N PHE A 34 -2.77 11.97 -0.45
CA PHE A 34 -1.48 12.55 -0.06
C PHE A 34 -0.32 11.92 -0.83
N ASP A 35 0.83 12.61 -0.83
CA ASP A 35 2.07 12.12 -1.41
C ASP A 35 2.89 11.33 -0.39
N HIS A 36 3.33 10.13 -0.75
CA HIS A 36 4.18 9.27 0.06
C HIS A 36 5.49 8.95 -0.67
N ARG A 37 6.63 9.21 -0.01
CA ARG A 37 7.96 8.93 -0.57
C ARG A 37 8.45 7.56 -0.11
N VAL A 38 8.70 6.67 -1.06
CA VAL A 38 9.38 5.39 -0.80
C VAL A 38 10.83 5.50 -1.27
N THR A 39 11.74 4.98 -0.45
CA THR A 39 13.19 4.99 -0.73
C THR A 39 13.77 3.61 -0.48
N LEU A 40 14.27 2.97 -1.52
CA LEU A 40 15.02 1.72 -1.45
C LEU A 40 16.51 2.07 -1.54
N ARG A 41 17.24 2.01 -0.41
CA ARG A 41 18.64 2.48 -0.35
C ARG A 41 19.65 1.45 -0.86
N ASN A 42 19.37 0.17 -0.68
CA ASN A 42 20.28 -0.94 -0.95
C ASN A 42 19.59 -1.93 -1.91
N TRP A 43 19.09 -1.43 -3.03
CA TRP A 43 18.48 -2.26 -4.06
C TRP A 43 19.58 -2.96 -4.87
N SER A 44 19.41 -4.24 -5.14
CA SER A 44 20.36 -5.05 -5.90
C SER A 44 19.60 -6.04 -6.78
N CYS A 45 20.04 -6.21 -8.02
CA CYS A 45 19.42 -7.10 -8.99
C CYS A 45 20.48 -7.72 -9.90
N LEU A 46 20.38 -9.02 -10.17
CA LEU A 46 21.26 -9.72 -11.08
C LEU A 46 20.52 -10.03 -12.39
N LEU A 47 20.99 -9.45 -13.49
CA LEU A 47 20.42 -9.63 -14.82
C LEU A 47 21.21 -10.70 -15.59
N PRO A 48 20.63 -11.88 -15.89
CA PRO A 48 21.31 -12.89 -16.69
C PRO A 48 21.44 -12.44 -18.15
N LEU A 49 22.59 -12.69 -18.78
CA LEU A 49 22.86 -12.41 -20.21
C LEU A 49 22.68 -13.64 -21.10
N LYS A 50 22.44 -14.81 -20.53
CA LYS A 50 22.25 -16.09 -21.23
C LYS A 50 21.12 -16.90 -20.58
N GLY A 51 20.54 -17.81 -21.36
CA GLY A 51 19.43 -18.65 -20.93
C GLY A 51 18.07 -18.08 -21.30
N GLU A 52 17.02 -18.81 -20.92
CA GLU A 52 15.63 -18.47 -21.25
C GLU A 52 15.19 -17.16 -20.58
N ASP A 53 15.67 -16.88 -19.36
CA ASP A 53 15.36 -15.67 -18.59
C ASP A 53 16.29 -14.48 -18.90
N SER A 54 17.09 -14.57 -19.97
CA SER A 54 18.08 -13.54 -20.29
C SER A 54 17.45 -12.18 -20.58
N VAL A 55 18.05 -11.13 -20.01
CA VAL A 55 17.62 -9.76 -20.27
C VAL A 55 17.87 -9.40 -21.73
N GLN A 56 16.85 -8.86 -22.38
CA GLN A 56 16.97 -8.43 -23.77
C GLN A 56 17.67 -7.09 -23.84
N ILE A 57 18.89 -7.08 -24.38
CA ILE A 57 19.66 -5.86 -24.61
C ILE A 57 19.38 -5.34 -26.02
N ASN A 58 18.70 -4.20 -26.09
CA ASN A 58 18.45 -3.48 -27.32
C ASN A 58 19.56 -2.44 -27.51
N LYS A 59 20.55 -2.78 -28.34
CA LYS A 59 21.80 -2.02 -28.53
C LYS A 59 22.58 -1.93 -27.22
N ASP A 60 22.39 -0.84 -26.47
CA ASP A 60 23.08 -0.54 -25.22
C ASP A 60 22.07 -0.29 -24.07
N THR A 61 20.82 -0.72 -24.24
CA THR A 61 19.72 -0.48 -23.28
C THR A 61 19.02 -1.78 -22.93
N ALA A 62 18.62 -1.90 -21.66
CA ALA A 62 17.80 -2.99 -21.16
C ALA A 62 16.60 -2.41 -20.40
N ASP A 63 15.44 -3.03 -20.54
CA ASP A 63 14.26 -2.62 -19.79
C ASP A 63 14.30 -3.22 -18.37
N LEU A 64 14.46 -2.35 -17.37
CA LEU A 64 14.48 -2.74 -15.96
C LEU A 64 13.08 -2.78 -15.33
N THR A 65 12.04 -2.35 -16.06
CA THR A 65 10.66 -2.31 -15.56
C THR A 65 10.20 -3.61 -14.90
N PRO A 66 10.41 -4.82 -15.45
CA PRO A 66 9.95 -6.05 -14.81
C PRO A 66 10.63 -6.29 -13.45
N TYR A 67 11.93 -6.07 -13.36
CA TYR A 67 12.73 -6.29 -12.14
C TYR A 67 12.41 -5.26 -11.06
N LEU A 68 12.27 -3.99 -11.46
CA LEU A 68 11.93 -2.92 -10.52
C LEU A 68 10.52 -3.06 -9.96
N ARG A 69 9.57 -3.54 -10.77
CA ARG A 69 8.15 -3.60 -10.40
C ARG A 69 7.91 -4.48 -9.18
N GLU A 70 8.50 -5.67 -9.14
CA GLU A 70 8.30 -6.63 -8.06
C GLU A 70 8.80 -6.08 -6.72
N ASP A 71 10.04 -5.61 -6.68
CA ASP A 71 10.64 -5.03 -5.47
C ASP A 71 9.95 -3.74 -5.04
N THR A 72 9.50 -2.95 -6.01
CA THR A 72 8.75 -1.72 -5.75
C THR A 72 7.43 -2.01 -5.05
N PHE A 73 6.69 -3.05 -5.46
CA PHE A 73 5.43 -3.41 -4.80
C PHE A 73 5.63 -3.84 -3.35
N LEU A 74 6.71 -4.57 -3.05
CA LEU A 74 7.05 -4.96 -1.68
C LEU A 74 7.39 -3.76 -0.79
N ALA A 75 7.85 -2.67 -1.39
CA ALA A 75 8.20 -1.43 -0.70
C ALA A 75 7.00 -0.52 -0.40
N PHE A 76 5.81 -0.81 -0.96
CA PHE A 76 4.63 0.03 -0.78
C PHE A 76 4.09 -0.08 0.65
N PRO A 77 3.60 1.04 1.23
CA PRO A 77 2.96 0.99 2.54
C PRO A 77 1.64 0.20 2.45
N GLN A 78 1.44 -0.78 3.33
CA GLN A 78 0.18 -1.54 3.38
C GLN A 78 -1.00 -0.69 3.88
N HIS A 79 -0.75 0.18 4.87
CA HIS A 79 -1.74 1.09 5.43
C HIS A 79 -1.19 2.53 5.46
N PRO A 80 -1.14 3.21 4.30
CA PRO A 80 -0.60 4.55 4.20
C PRO A 80 -1.40 5.55 5.04
N LEU A 81 -0.71 6.40 5.82
CA LEU A 81 -1.32 7.48 6.61
C LEU A 81 -0.79 8.83 6.13
N CYS A 82 -1.68 9.81 5.99
CA CYS A 82 -1.29 11.18 5.63
C CYS A 82 -0.48 11.91 6.72
N GLY A 83 -0.38 11.34 7.92
CA GLY A 83 0.43 11.81 9.04
C GLY A 83 0.21 10.95 10.29
N SER A 84 1.12 11.04 11.28
CA SER A 84 1.00 10.30 12.55
C SER A 84 -0.26 10.69 13.33
N GLU A 85 -0.60 11.97 13.29
CA GLU A 85 -1.72 12.58 14.02
C GLU A 85 -3.06 12.52 13.25
N CYS A 86 -3.19 11.63 12.26
CA CYS A 86 -4.43 11.53 11.48
C CYS A 86 -5.59 11.06 12.36
N GLY A 87 -6.56 11.96 12.60
CA GLY A 87 -7.77 11.74 13.39
C GLY A 87 -8.85 10.87 12.73
N GLY A 88 -8.62 10.41 11.51
CA GLY A 88 -9.56 9.56 10.77
C GLY A 88 -10.74 10.30 10.16
N ILE A 89 -11.69 9.53 9.61
CA ILE A 89 -12.93 10.08 9.06
C ILE A 89 -13.67 10.77 10.21
N ALA A 90 -13.86 12.09 10.10
CA ALA A 90 -14.76 12.79 11.00
C ALA A 90 -16.14 12.15 10.84
N LYS A 91 -16.70 11.60 11.92
CA LYS A 91 -18.12 11.23 11.92
C LYS A 91 -18.86 12.50 11.53
N MET A 92 -19.50 12.50 10.36
CA MET A 92 -20.51 13.52 10.07
C MET A 92 -21.48 13.44 11.23
N ALA A 93 -21.46 14.44 12.11
CA ALA A 93 -22.60 14.71 12.94
C ALA A 93 -23.74 14.86 11.94
N GLU A 94 -24.67 13.92 11.94
CA GLU A 94 -25.86 13.91 11.12
C GLU A 94 -26.61 15.21 11.38
N LYS A 95 -26.27 16.25 10.61
CA LYS A 95 -27.06 17.47 10.48
C LYS A 95 -27.94 17.34 9.24
N GLY A 96 -28.46 16.13 9.04
CA GLY A 96 -29.69 15.88 8.33
C GLY A 96 -30.72 15.57 9.40
N GLU A 97 -31.82 16.31 9.40
CA GLU A 97 -32.98 16.07 10.24
C GLU A 97 -33.42 14.61 10.08
N ASN A 98 -33.02 13.73 11.01
CA ASN A 98 -33.65 12.42 11.10
C ASN A 98 -35.11 12.65 11.48
N PRO A 99 -36.09 12.02 10.81
CA PRO A 99 -37.40 11.87 11.39
C PRO A 99 -37.19 11.13 12.70
N THR A 100 -37.56 11.77 13.80
CA THR A 100 -37.64 11.24 15.17
C THR A 100 -37.52 9.71 15.22
N HIS A 101 -36.32 9.21 15.52
CA HIS A 101 -36.23 7.98 16.28
C HIS A 101 -36.71 8.38 17.67
N SER A 102 -38.00 8.13 17.91
CA SER A 102 -38.56 8.12 19.25
C SER A 102 -37.67 7.22 20.09
N GLU A 103 -37.03 7.77 21.12
CA GLU A 103 -36.49 6.95 22.19
C GLU A 103 -37.65 6.05 22.68
N PRO A 104 -37.48 4.73 22.72
CA PRO A 104 -38.45 3.90 23.40
C PRO A 104 -38.50 4.35 24.87
N PRO A 105 -39.68 4.26 25.51
CA PRO A 105 -39.87 4.70 26.89
C PRO A 105 -38.84 4.04 27.84
N PRO A 106 -38.56 4.65 29.01
CA PRO A 106 -37.40 4.32 29.86
C PRO A 106 -37.34 2.89 30.44
N ASP A 107 -38.33 2.04 30.15
CA ASP A 107 -38.53 0.72 30.74
C ASP A 107 -38.30 -0.45 29.76
N GLU A 108 -37.79 -0.21 28.55
CA GLU A 108 -37.34 -1.32 27.70
C GLU A 108 -35.91 -1.74 28.09
N PRO A 109 -35.68 -3.04 28.41
CA PRO A 109 -34.34 -3.51 28.72
C PRO A 109 -33.46 -3.27 27.50
N LYS A 110 -32.39 -2.49 27.67
CA LYS A 110 -31.32 -2.40 26.69
C LYS A 110 -30.79 -3.80 26.48
N ASP A 111 -31.13 -4.42 25.35
CA ASP A 111 -30.60 -5.71 24.95
C ASP A 111 -29.06 -5.66 25.10
N GLU A 112 -28.55 -6.39 26.09
CA GLU A 112 -27.17 -6.30 26.57
C GLU A 112 -26.14 -6.76 25.53
N ASN A 113 -26.57 -7.16 24.34
CA ASN A 113 -25.64 -7.57 23.32
C ASN A 113 -26.18 -7.31 21.91
N VAL A 114 -25.99 -6.08 21.44
CA VAL A 114 -26.20 -5.65 20.05
C VAL A 114 -25.50 -6.57 19.03
N TRP A 115 -24.49 -7.33 19.47
CA TRP A 115 -23.70 -8.22 18.64
C TRP A 115 -24.08 -9.70 18.72
N ALA A 116 -25.10 -10.07 19.50
CA ALA A 116 -25.55 -11.48 19.66
C ALA A 116 -25.97 -12.14 18.33
N GLU A 117 -26.29 -11.36 17.31
CA GLU A 117 -26.64 -11.88 15.99
C GLU A 117 -25.41 -12.37 15.20
N LEU A 118 -24.22 -11.85 15.51
CA LEU A 118 -22.96 -12.32 14.91
C LEU A 118 -22.61 -13.73 15.38
N ASP A 119 -22.94 -14.08 16.63
CA ASP A 119 -22.71 -15.42 17.20
C ASP A 119 -23.50 -16.52 16.47
N LYS A 120 -24.51 -16.14 15.68
CA LYS A 120 -25.32 -17.06 14.87
C LYS A 120 -24.72 -17.33 13.50
N LEU A 121 -23.68 -16.60 13.10
CA LEU A 121 -22.96 -16.87 11.86
C LEU A 121 -22.13 -18.15 12.05
N ASN A 122 -22.51 -19.22 11.37
CA ASN A 122 -21.74 -20.47 11.30
C ASN A 122 -20.49 -20.27 10.43
N LEU A 123 -19.49 -19.57 10.97
CA LEU A 123 -18.16 -19.50 10.38
C LEU A 123 -17.46 -20.85 10.65
N LYS A 124 -17.28 -21.61 9.57
CA LYS A 124 -16.46 -22.84 9.57
C LYS A 124 -14.99 -22.50 9.51
#